data_AF-A0A2V8RPF5-F1
#
_entry.id   AF-A0A2V8RPF5-F1
#
_cell.length_a   1.000
_cell.length_b   1.000
_cell.length_c   1.000
_cell.angle_alpha   90.00
_cell.angle_beta   90.00
_cell.angle_gamma   90.00
#
_symmetry.space_group_name_H-M   'P 1'
#
loop_
_entity.id
_entity.type
_entity.pdbx_description
1 polymer ?
#
loop_
_entity_poly.entity_id
_entity_poly.type
_entity_poly.pdbx_seq_one_letter_code
_entity_poly.pdbx_strand_id
1 'polypeptide(L)' 'IELLWSKIKSGLRKAKARTIEELGQALTKGLALITVNDCRAWFEHCGYSVASD' A
#
# COMPACT_ATOMS: atom_id res chain seq x y z
N ILE A 1 -6.04 -2.89 -6.92
CA ILE A 1 -5.23 -1.66 -6.77
C ILE A 1 -5.74 -0.73 -5.66
N GLU A 2 -7.06 -0.65 -5.43
CA GLU A 2 -7.64 0.21 -4.39
C GLU A 2 -7.12 -0.05 -2.96
N LEU A 3 -6.94 -1.32 -2.58
CA LEU A 3 -6.43 -1.68 -1.24
C LEU A 3 -5.00 -1.18 -1.00
N LEU A 4 -4.14 -1.23 -2.02
CA LEU A 4 -2.80 -0.65 -1.99
C LEU A 4 -2.86 0.84 -1.71
N TRP A 5 -3.69 1.58 -2.46
CA TRP A 5 -3.84 3.02 -2.27
C TRP A 5 -4.47 3.36 -0.92
N SER A 6 -5.35 2.53 -0.39
CA SER A 6 -5.88 2.69 0.98
C SER A 6 -4.76 2.63 2.03
N LYS A 7 -3.86 1.65 1.94
CA LYS A 7 -2.71 1.50 2.85
C LYS A 7 -1.75 2.68 2.75
N ILE A 8 -1.38 3.10 1.54
CA ILE A 8 -0.51 4.27 1.31
C ILE A 8 -1.14 5.53 1.86
N LYS A 9 -2.41 5.83 1.50
CA LYS A 9 -3.11 7.04 1.96
C LYS A 9 -3.22 7.09 3.49
N SER A 10 -3.41 5.95 4.16
CA SER A 10 -3.39 5.87 5.62
C SER A 10 -2.05 6.30 6.21
N GLY A 11 -0.93 5.83 5.63
CA GLY A 11 0.42 6.25 6.01
C GLY A 11 0.69 7.73 5.76
N LEU A 12 0.31 8.25 4.58
CA LEU A 12 0.48 9.65 4.23
C LEU A 12 -0.29 10.59 5.16
N ARG A 13 -1.54 10.23 5.52
CA ARG A 13 -2.35 11.00 6.48
C ARG A 13 -1.69 11.07 7.87
N LYS A 14 -1.02 10.00 8.29
CA LYS A 14 -0.27 9.96 9.56
C LYS A 14 1.02 10.79 9.50
N ALA A 15 1.68 10.81 8.34
CA ALA A 15 2.94 11.55 8.14
C ALA A 15 2.78 13.07 8.25
N LYS A 16 1.58 13.62 7.94
CA LYS A 16 1.27 15.06 8.04
C LYS A 16 2.29 15.97 7.32
N ALA A 17 2.83 15.51 6.19
CA ALA A 17 3.80 16.23 5.38
C ALA A 17 3.29 17.64 5.02
N ARG A 18 4.16 18.64 5.15
CA ARG A 18 3.91 20.06 4.83
C ARG A 18 4.73 20.54 3.64
N THR A 19 5.67 19.73 3.16
CA THR A 19 6.44 19.98 1.94
C THR A 19 6.29 18.84 0.93
N ILE A 20 6.61 19.12 -0.34
CA ILE A 20 6.65 18.12 -1.40
C ILE A 20 7.72 17.05 -1.10
N GLU A 21 8.85 17.47 -0.54
CA GLU A 21 9.93 16.56 -0.17
C GLU A 21 9.50 15.58 0.92
N GLU A 22 8.87 16.06 1.98
CA GLU A 22 8.32 15.23 3.06
C GLU A 22 7.25 14.25 2.52
N LEU A 23 6.41 14.71 1.59
CA LEU A 23 5.42 13.86 0.93
C LEU A 23 6.10 12.75 0.12
N GLY A 24 7.15 13.09 -0.65
CA GLY A 24 7.93 12.13 -1.43
C GLY A 24 8.62 11.08 -0.55
N GLN A 25 9.21 11.51 0.58
CA GLN A 25 9.80 10.59 1.56
C GLN A 25 8.74 9.68 2.20
N ALA A 26 7.59 10.22 2.57
CA ALA A 26 6.48 9.45 3.14
C ALA A 26 5.91 8.44 2.14
N LEU A 27 5.80 8.82 0.87
CA LEU A 27 5.37 7.92 -0.21
C LEU A 27 6.37 6.78 -0.42
N THR A 28 7.67 7.10 -0.49
CA THR A 28 8.74 6.10 -0.65
C THR A 28 8.72 5.09 0.50
N LYS A 29 8.61 5.58 1.75
CA LYS A 29 8.45 4.71 2.93
C LYS A 29 7.17 3.87 2.85
N GLY A 30 6.05 4.48 2.44
CA GLY A 30 4.77 3.78 2.31
C GLY A 30 4.82 2.63 1.31
N LEU A 31 5.48 2.83 0.17
CA LEU A 31 5.68 1.79 -0.85
C LEU A 31 6.62 0.68 -0.36
N ALA A 32 7.70 1.04 0.33
CA ALA A 32 8.65 0.06 0.89
C ALA A 32 8.04 -0.84 1.99
N LEU A 33 6.93 -0.43 2.61
CA LEU A 33 6.20 -1.22 3.61
C LEU A 33 5.19 -2.21 3.01
N ILE A 34 5.03 -2.22 1.68
CA ILE A 34 4.16 -3.19 1.01
C ILE A 34 4.89 -4.51 0.90
N THR A 35 4.27 -5.56 1.42
CA THR A 35 4.83 -6.92 1.41
C THR A 35 4.15 -7.80 0.36
N VAL A 36 4.79 -8.91 0.01
CA VAL A 36 4.15 -9.95 -0.83
C VAL A 36 2.87 -10.49 -0.19
N ASN A 37 2.83 -10.60 1.15
CA ASN A 37 1.65 -11.03 1.87
C ASN A 37 0.50 -10.03 1.75
N ASP A 38 0.77 -8.72 1.79
CA ASP A 38 -0.26 -7.71 1.51
C ASP A 38 -0.85 -7.92 0.12
N CYS A 39 0.01 -8.09 -0.89
CA CYS A 39 -0.44 -8.33 -2.26
C CYS A 39 -1.32 -9.57 -2.36
N ARG A 40 -0.88 -10.72 -1.80
CA ARG A 40 -1.65 -11.97 -1.80
C ARG A 40 -3.01 -11.79 -1.12
N ALA A 41 -3.04 -11.19 0.06
CA ALA A 41 -4.28 -10.93 0.80
C ALA A 41 -5.22 -10.01 0.02
N TRP A 42 -4.70 -9.03 -0.74
CA TRP A 42 -5.52 -8.17 -1.58
C TRP A 42 -6.12 -8.91 -2.79
N PHE A 43 -5.35 -9.79 -3.42
CA PHE A 43 -5.89 -10.64 -4.49
C PHE A 43 -6.99 -11.57 -3.95
N GLU A 44 -6.75 -12.23 -2.82
CA GLU A 44 -7.72 -13.10 -2.16
C GLU A 44 -8.99 -12.32 -1.72
N HIS A 45 -8.84 -11.13 -1.15
CA HIS A 45 -9.96 -10.26 -0.79
C HIS A 45 -10.83 -9.89 -2.01
N CYS A 46 -10.22 -9.77 -3.19
CA CYS A 46 -10.93 -9.54 -4.44
C CYS A 46 -11.51 -10.82 -5.06
N GLY A 47 -11.40 -11.98 -4.40
CA GLY A 47 -11.90 -13.26 -4.88
C GLY A 47 -10.97 -13.95 -5.88
N TYR A 48 -9.75 -13.45 -6.08
CA TYR A 48 -8.75 -14.12 -6.89
C TYR A 48 -8.03 -15.16 -6.04
N SER A 49 -8.29 -16.44 -6.30
CA SER A 49 -7.44 -17.54 -5.84
C SER A 49 -6.34 -17.81 -6.87
N VAL A 50 -5.17 -18.24 -6.39
CA VAL A 50 -4.20 -18.88 -7.29
C VAL A 50 -4.84 -20.19 -7.72
N ALA A 51 -5.01 -20.39 -9.02
CA ALA A 51 -5.48 -21.67 -9.57
C ALA A 51 -4.61 -22.78 -8.97
N SER A 52 -5.25 -23.68 -8.24
CA SER A 52 -4.61 -24.90 -7.78
C SER A 52 -4.59 -25.84 -8.99
N ASP A 53 -3.41 -26.22 -9.46
CA ASP A 53 -3.24 -27.34 -10.40
C ASP A 53 -3.53 -28.67 -9.70
#